data_AF-A0A7Z6T7G9-F1
#
_entry.id   AF-A0A7Z6T7G9-F1
#
_cell.length_a   1.000
_cell.length_b   1.000
_cell.length_c   1.000
_cell.angle_alpha   90.00
_cell.angle_beta   90.00
_cell.angle_gamma   90.00
#
_symmetry.space_group_name_H-M   'P 1'
#
loop_
_entity.id
_entity.type
_entity.pdbx_description
1 polymer ?
#
loop_
_entity_poly.entity_id
_entity_poly.type
_entity_poly.pdbx_seq_one_letter_code
_entity_poly.pdbx_strand_id
1 'polypeptide(L)'
;MRTRTATTVILLLAALTGCSAESGTPEPAATTSAAPTADKAATVQACVDAVAGLPAGEDGSVPSEPVPAECAGLSDGEYLDAYMDGIEQSNKQGQQDLQDLIDGAAEQ
;
A
#
# COMPACT_ATOMS: atom_id res chain seq x y z
N MET A 1 18.65 -10.51 -39.48
CA MET A 1 18.38 -9.48 -40.50
C MET A 1 16.88 -9.27 -40.62
N ARG A 2 16.46 -7.99 -40.72
CA ARG A 2 15.12 -7.41 -41.01
C ARG A 2 14.10 -7.39 -39.85
N THR A 3 14.00 -6.34 -39.01
CA THR A 3 13.28 -5.01 -39.13
C THR A 3 11.79 -5.11 -39.46
N ARG A 4 10.90 -4.88 -38.46
CA ARG A 4 10.20 -3.64 -38.03
C ARG A 4 8.82 -3.44 -38.70
N THR A 5 7.77 -3.30 -37.90
CA THR A 5 6.84 -2.14 -37.95
C THR A 5 5.94 -2.08 -36.73
N ALA A 6 5.91 -0.91 -36.09
CA ALA A 6 5.04 -0.53 -35.00
C ALA A 6 3.69 -0.02 -35.53
N THR A 7 2.62 -0.23 -34.77
CA THR A 7 1.35 0.49 -34.95
C THR A 7 0.74 0.77 -33.58
N THR A 8 1.03 1.96 -33.07
CA THR A 8 0.29 2.66 -32.03
C THR A 8 -1.07 3.11 -32.57
N VAL A 9 -2.16 2.80 -31.86
CA VAL A 9 -3.39 3.58 -31.93
C VAL A 9 -3.90 3.79 -30.50
N ILE A 10 -3.76 5.03 -30.04
CA ILE A 10 -4.34 5.58 -28.83
C ILE A 10 -5.78 6.01 -29.18
N LEU A 11 -6.77 5.55 -28.43
CA LEU A 11 -8.10 6.15 -28.40
C LEU A 11 -8.45 6.51 -26.95
N LEU A 12 -8.19 7.78 -26.62
CA LEU A 12 -8.90 8.44 -25.53
C LEU A 12 -10.35 8.69 -25.96
N LEU A 13 -11.31 8.17 -25.22
CA LEU A 13 -12.66 8.70 -25.17
C LEU A 13 -12.98 9.10 -23.74
N ALA A 14 -12.80 10.40 -23.48
CA ALA A 14 -13.41 11.08 -22.35
C ALA A 14 -14.88 11.36 -22.68
N ALA A 15 -15.79 10.70 -21.97
CA ALA A 15 -17.19 11.11 -21.86
C ALA A 15 -17.80 10.49 -20.59
N LEU A 16 -17.57 11.09 -19.42
CA LEU A 16 -18.47 10.93 -18.27
C LEU A 16 -19.31 12.20 -18.13
N THR A 17 -20.30 12.31 -18.99
CA THR A 17 -21.50 13.12 -18.77
C THR A 17 -22.46 12.32 -17.90
N GLY A 18 -22.79 12.82 -16.70
CA GLY A 18 -23.81 12.19 -15.87
C GLY A 18 -23.90 12.73 -14.45
N CYS A 19 -24.06 14.05 -14.31
CA CYS A 19 -24.50 14.67 -13.05
C CYS A 19 -26.03 14.49 -12.96
N SER A 20 -26.50 13.52 -12.18
CA SER A 20 -27.91 13.45 -11.77
C SER A 20 -28.00 13.73 -10.27
N ALA A 21 -28.50 14.92 -9.94
CA ALA A 21 -28.99 15.26 -8.62
C ALA A 21 -30.45 14.77 -8.53
N GLU A 22 -30.75 13.93 -7.54
CA GLU A 22 -32.11 13.63 -7.13
C GLU A 22 -32.20 13.63 -5.60
N SER A 23 -33.20 14.35 -5.10
CA SER A 23 -33.43 14.68 -3.69
C SER A 23 -34.37 13.66 -3.02
N GLY A 24 -33.96 13.10 -1.88
CA GLY A 24 -34.89 12.36 -1.02
C GLY A 24 -34.29 11.72 0.25
N THR A 25 -34.73 12.22 1.42
CA THR A 25 -34.71 11.59 2.77
C THR A 25 -33.45 11.80 3.61
N PRO A 26 -33.53 12.07 4.93
CA PRO A 26 -32.35 12.33 5.77
C PRO A 26 -31.52 11.05 5.87
N GLU A 27 -30.39 11.09 5.18
CA GLU A 27 -29.31 10.12 5.24
C GLU A 27 -28.79 10.04 6.69
N PRO A 28 -28.54 8.84 7.25
CA PRO A 28 -27.75 8.76 8.48
C PRO A 28 -26.40 9.37 8.15
N ALA A 29 -26.02 10.43 8.86
CA ALA A 29 -24.85 11.27 8.63
C ALA A 29 -23.73 10.46 7.96
N ALA A 30 -23.54 10.67 6.66
CA ALA A 30 -22.39 10.14 5.94
C ALA A 30 -21.17 10.49 6.78
N THR A 31 -20.51 9.47 7.28
CA THR A 31 -19.21 9.64 7.91
C THR A 31 -18.30 9.99 6.76
N THR A 32 -18.15 11.29 6.51
CA THR A 32 -17.24 11.80 5.49
C THR A 32 -15.85 11.37 5.95
N SER A 33 -15.36 10.27 5.37
CA SER A 33 -13.97 9.87 5.49
C SER A 33 -13.15 11.00 4.90
N ALA A 34 -12.67 11.90 5.75
CA ALA A 34 -11.84 13.01 5.32
C ALA A 34 -10.61 12.41 4.65
N ALA A 35 -10.32 12.86 3.43
CA ALA A 35 -9.07 12.48 2.77
C ALA A 35 -7.90 12.78 3.72
N PRO A 36 -6.93 11.85 3.86
CA PRO A 36 -5.80 12.07 4.72
C PRO A 36 -5.06 13.34 4.26
N THR A 37 -4.66 14.17 5.22
CA THR A 37 -3.74 15.26 4.92
C THR A 37 -2.40 14.69 4.48
N ALA A 38 -1.65 15.44 3.66
CA ALA A 38 -0.34 15.00 3.17
C ALA A 38 0.60 14.57 4.31
N ASP A 39 0.56 15.30 5.44
CA ASP A 39 1.35 14.98 6.64
C ASP A 39 0.96 13.63 7.25
N LYS A 40 -0.35 13.32 7.30
CA LYS A 40 -0.84 12.06 7.85
C LYS A 40 -0.46 10.86 7.00
N ALA A 41 -0.57 10.99 5.67
CA ALA A 41 -0.16 9.93 4.76
C ALA A 41 1.35 9.63 4.89
N ALA A 42 2.17 10.67 5.08
CA ALA A 42 3.60 10.51 5.33
C ALA A 42 3.89 9.80 6.68
N THR A 43 3.15 10.13 7.75
CA THR A 43 3.26 9.41 9.04
C THR A 43 2.89 7.94 8.90
N VAL A 44 1.79 7.62 8.22
CA VAL A 44 1.38 6.22 7.99
C VAL A 44 2.46 5.47 7.24
N GLN A 45 2.99 6.03 6.13
CA GLN A 45 4.04 5.34 5.37
C GLN A 45 5.32 5.12 6.19
N ALA A 46 5.74 6.11 6.99
CA ALA A 46 6.90 5.96 7.86
C ALA A 46 6.69 4.85 8.91
N CYS A 47 5.47 4.71 9.43
CA CYS A 47 5.11 3.61 10.32
C CYS A 47 5.14 2.25 9.61
N VAL A 48 4.58 2.15 8.39
CA VAL A 48 4.63 0.94 7.56
C VAL A 48 6.08 0.50 7.32
N ASP A 49 6.93 1.43 6.92
CA ASP A 49 8.36 1.15 6.66
C ASP A 49 9.09 0.72 7.94
N ALA A 50 8.77 1.34 9.08
CA ALA A 50 9.32 0.96 10.38
C ALA A 50 8.92 -0.47 10.78
N VAL A 51 7.64 -0.83 10.60
CA VAL A 51 7.15 -2.19 10.87
C VAL A 51 7.75 -3.21 9.91
N ALA A 52 7.88 -2.89 8.62
CA ALA A 52 8.48 -3.78 7.63
C ALA A 52 9.94 -4.14 7.96
N GLY A 53 10.65 -3.26 8.66
CA GLY A 53 12.01 -3.47 9.15
C GLY A 53 12.11 -4.24 10.47
N LEU A 54 11.00 -4.53 11.16
CA LEU A 54 11.03 -5.31 12.39
C LEU A 54 11.39 -6.76 12.11
N PRO A 55 12.33 -7.35 12.87
CA PRO A 55 12.66 -8.76 12.71
C PRO A 55 11.49 -9.63 13.21
N ALA A 56 11.15 -10.66 12.43
CA ALA A 56 10.27 -11.71 12.90
C ALA A 56 10.99 -12.59 13.95
N GLY A 57 10.22 -13.08 14.92
CA GLY A 57 10.66 -14.10 15.87
C GLY A 57 10.84 -15.46 15.22
N GLU A 58 11.33 -16.42 15.99
CA GLU A 58 11.57 -17.80 15.52
C GLU A 58 10.29 -18.50 15.05
N ASP A 59 9.13 -18.09 15.57
CA ASP A 59 7.81 -18.57 15.18
C ASP A 59 7.22 -17.82 13.98
N GLY A 60 7.97 -16.89 13.40
CA GLY A 60 7.54 -16.04 12.28
C GLY A 60 6.63 -14.89 12.69
N SER A 61 6.40 -14.67 13.98
CA SER A 61 5.60 -13.52 14.45
C SER A 61 6.43 -12.24 14.43
N VAL A 62 5.85 -11.14 13.97
CA VAL A 62 6.45 -9.81 14.14
C VAL A 62 5.98 -9.26 15.49
N PRO A 63 6.86 -8.66 16.32
CA PRO A 63 6.43 -8.07 17.58
C PRO A 63 5.61 -6.80 17.32
N SER A 64 4.44 -6.69 17.95
CA SER A 64 3.62 -5.47 17.92
C SER A 64 4.06 -4.41 18.93
N GLU A 65 4.97 -4.76 19.85
CA GLU A 65 5.46 -3.88 20.90
C GLU A 65 6.99 -3.99 21.05
N PRO A 66 7.69 -2.87 21.33
CA PRO A 66 7.15 -1.52 21.49
C PRO A 66 6.69 -0.92 20.15
N VAL A 67 5.64 -0.09 20.18
CA VAL A 67 5.21 0.68 18.99
C VAL A 67 6.37 1.55 18.48
N PRO A 68 6.72 1.49 17.18
CA PRO A 68 7.77 2.33 16.60
C PRO A 68 7.48 3.83 16.76
N ALA A 69 8.53 4.65 16.89
CA ALA A 69 8.39 6.09 17.10
C ALA A 69 7.74 6.79 15.88
N GLU A 70 7.94 6.23 14.70
CA GLU A 70 7.37 6.66 13.42
C GLU A 70 5.84 6.52 13.39
N CYS A 71 5.29 5.60 14.19
CA CYS A 71 3.86 5.38 14.34
C CYS A 71 3.22 6.34 15.37
N ALA A 72 4.01 7.23 15.99
CA ALA A 72 3.49 8.15 17.00
C ALA A 72 2.41 9.08 16.41
N GLY A 73 1.28 9.18 17.12
CA GLY A 73 0.16 10.03 16.70
C GLY A 73 -0.85 9.34 15.78
N LEU A 74 -0.62 8.08 15.41
CA LEU A 74 -1.66 7.22 14.85
C LEU A 74 -2.62 6.76 15.97
N SER A 75 -3.90 6.64 15.64
CA SER A 75 -4.83 5.89 16.48
C SER A 75 -4.52 4.39 16.44
N ASP A 76 -5.01 3.63 17.40
CA ASP A 76 -4.77 2.17 17.46
C ASP A 76 -5.20 1.45 16.18
N GLY A 77 -6.30 1.88 15.54
CA GLY A 77 -6.76 1.31 14.28
C GLY A 77 -5.82 1.61 13.12
N GLU A 78 -5.32 2.84 13.03
CA GLU A 78 -4.36 3.24 12.00
C GLU A 78 -2.99 2.58 12.20
N TYR A 79 -2.59 2.39 13.46
CA TYR A 79 -1.40 1.61 13.78
C TYR A 79 -1.59 0.15 13.36
N LEU A 80 -2.74 -0.47 13.64
CA LEU A 80 -3.00 -1.85 13.24
C LEU A 80 -2.96 -2.01 11.71
N ASP A 81 -3.56 -1.08 10.97
CA ASP A 81 -3.52 -1.09 9.50
C ASP A 81 -2.08 -0.95 8.99
N ALA A 82 -1.34 0.05 9.48
CA ALA A 82 0.07 0.26 9.11
C ALA A 82 0.97 -0.94 9.50
N TYR A 83 0.64 -1.59 10.61
CA TYR A 83 1.33 -2.79 11.08
C TYR A 83 1.13 -3.97 10.13
N MET A 84 -0.12 -4.22 9.68
CA MET A 84 -0.42 -5.27 8.72
C MET A 84 0.22 -4.99 7.35
N ASP A 85 0.18 -3.73 6.91
CA ASP A 85 0.82 -3.29 5.66
C ASP A 85 2.34 -3.48 5.72
N GLY A 86 2.98 -3.16 6.86
CA GLY A 86 4.41 -3.36 7.07
C GLY A 86 4.81 -4.84 7.00
N ILE A 87 4.03 -5.73 7.61
CA ILE A 87 4.25 -7.19 7.50
C ILE A 87 4.11 -7.66 6.05
N GLU A 88 3.09 -7.20 5.33
CA GLU A 88 2.91 -7.55 3.92
C GLU A 88 4.08 -7.08 3.06
N GLN A 89 4.56 -5.85 3.29
CA GLN A 89 5.72 -5.29 2.62
C GLN A 89 6.98 -6.13 2.88
N SER A 90 7.25 -6.49 4.13
CA SER A 90 8.40 -7.34 4.52
C SER A 90 8.34 -8.71 3.83
N ASN A 91 7.16 -9.33 3.81
CA ASN A 91 6.95 -10.62 3.15
C ASN A 91 7.18 -10.55 1.63
N LYS A 92 6.70 -9.49 0.97
CA LYS A 92 6.94 -9.28 -0.46
C LYS A 92 8.41 -9.09 -0.77
N GLN A 93 9.14 -8.35 0.06
CA GLN A 93 10.57 -8.17 -0.10
C GLN A 93 11.31 -9.49 0.06
N GLY A 94 11.01 -10.27 1.10
CA GLY A 94 11.64 -11.58 1.30
C GLY A 94 11.37 -12.57 0.16
N GLN A 95 10.18 -12.53 -0.44
CA GLN A 95 9.87 -13.33 -1.64
C GLN A 95 10.70 -12.90 -2.86
N GLN A 96 10.86 -11.59 -3.07
CA GLN A 96 11.69 -11.05 -4.16
C GLN A 96 13.15 -11.41 -3.97
N ASP A 97 13.69 -11.23 -2.76
CA ASP A 97 15.07 -11.58 -2.44
C ASP A 97 15.33 -13.07 -2.67
N LEU A 98 14.38 -13.94 -2.29
CA LEU A 98 14.47 -15.37 -2.56
C LEU A 98 14.44 -15.68 -4.06
N GLN A 99 13.56 -15.01 -4.83
CA GLN A 99 13.47 -15.20 -6.27
C GLN A 99 14.78 -14.80 -6.96
N ASP A 100 15.36 -13.66 -6.57
CA ASP A 100 16.64 -13.19 -7.11
C ASP A 100 17.79 -14.17 -6.83
N LEU A 101 17.80 -14.80 -5.64
CA LEU A 101 18.77 -15.85 -5.31
C LEU A 101 18.61 -17.11 -6.18
N ILE A 102 17.36 -17.50 -6.47
CA ILE A 102 17.06 -18.66 -7.32
C ILE A 102 17.50 -18.38 -8.76
N ASP A 103 17.16 -17.21 -9.29
CA ASP A 103 17.51 -16.83 -10.66
C ASP A 103 19.03 -16.72 -10.82
N GLY A 104 19.71 -16.09 -9.86
CA GLY A 104 21.18 -16.03 -9.86
C GLY A 104 21.87 -17.40 -9.71
N ALA A 105 21.22 -18.39 -9.10
CA ALA A 105 21.74 -19.76 -9.04
C ALA A 105 21.48 -20.54 -10.34
N ALA A 106 20.40 -20.25 -11.06
CA ALA A 106 20.06 -20.89 -12.33
C ALA A 106 20.88 -20.38 -13.53
N GLU A 107 21.44 -19.17 -13.42
CA GLU A 107 22.30 -18.55 -14.45
C GLU A 107 23.78 -18.99 -14.38
N GLN A 108 24.16 -19.79 -13.37
CA GLN A 108 25.52 -20.34 -13.19
C GLN A 108 25.66 -21.76 -13.74
#